data_AF-A0A916YC70-F1
#
_entry.id   AF-A0A916YC70-F1
#
_cell.length_a   1.000
_cell.length_b   1.000
_cell.length_c   1.000
_cell.angle_alpha   90.00
_cell.angle_beta   90.00
_cell.angle_gamma   90.00
#
_symmetry.space_group_name_H-M   'P 1'
#
loop_
_entity.id
_entity.type
_entity.pdbx_description
1 polymer ?
#
loop_
_entity_poly.entity_id
_entity_poly.type
_entity_poly.pdbx_seq_one_letter_code
_entity_poly.pdbx_strand_id
1 'polypeptide(L)'
;MFGGGGLAAMKWLLGIYVALYLAALALLIIGTFGLFGQEQDPLSAVFLLPLGLPWNILADRMGVEGVMPFVLTPLLNIAIVWGLWRWVKGRRAAQ
;
A
#
# COMPACT_ATOMS: atom_id res chain seq x y z
N MET A 1 30.75 2.17 2.11
CA MET A 1 30.28 3.57 2.08
C MET A 1 28.74 3.57 1.96
N PHE A 2 28.01 3.26 3.04
CA PHE A 2 26.54 3.30 3.10
C PHE A 2 26.08 3.83 4.48
N GLY A 3 26.62 4.98 4.89
CA GLY A 3 26.17 5.69 6.09
C GLY A 3 25.09 6.71 5.73
N GLY A 4 23.98 6.75 6.46
CA GLY A 4 22.91 7.75 6.30
C GLY A 4 21.79 7.43 5.29
N GLY A 5 22.11 7.04 4.06
CA GLY A 5 21.13 6.97 2.95
C GLY A 5 19.98 5.96 3.12
N GLY A 6 20.22 4.79 3.72
CA GLY A 6 19.22 3.72 3.80
C GLY A 6 17.95 4.06 4.58
N LEU A 7 18.08 4.82 5.68
CA LEU A 7 16.93 5.21 6.51
C LEU A 7 16.07 6.25 5.79
N ALA A 8 16.71 7.16 5.04
CA ALA A 8 16.03 8.14 4.22
C ALA A 8 15.31 7.47 3.06
N ALA A 9 15.96 6.51 2.38
CA ALA A 9 15.36 5.74 1.30
C ALA A 9 14.11 4.96 1.77
N MET A 10 14.17 4.30 2.93
CA MET A 10 13.00 3.62 3.51
C MET A 10 11.84 4.58 3.81
N LYS A 11 12.15 5.77 4.34
CA LYS A 11 11.13 6.81 4.60
C LYS A 11 10.46 7.28 3.32
N TRP A 12 11.26 7.51 2.26
CA TRP A 12 10.74 7.89 0.94
C TRP A 12 9.91 6.78 0.31
N LEU A 13 10.38 5.53 0.37
CA LEU A 13 9.64 4.37 -0.13
C LEU A 13 8.29 4.23 0.57
N LEU A 14 8.26 4.35 1.89
CA LEU A 14 7.01 4.34 2.66
C LEU A 14 6.07 5.48 2.25
N GLY A 15 6.61 6.70 2.14
CA GLY A 15 5.83 7.88 1.76
C GLY A 15 5.21 7.77 0.36
N ILE A 16 6.00 7.35 -0.63
CA ILE A 16 5.54 7.14 -2.01
C ILE A 16 4.48 6.03 -2.04
N TYR A 17 4.70 4.92 -1.35
CA TYR A 17 3.76 3.81 -1.32
C TYR A 17 2.42 4.23 -0.70
N VAL A 18 2.44 4.95 0.42
CA VAL A 18 1.22 5.49 1.05
C VAL A 18 0.50 6.46 0.12
N ALA A 19 1.22 7.36 -0.56
CA ALA A 19 0.62 8.28 -1.51
C ALA A 19 -0.06 7.55 -2.68
N LEU A 20 0.59 6.53 -3.25
CA LEU A 20 0.02 5.68 -4.29
C LEU A 20 -1.23 4.93 -3.81
N TYR A 21 -1.20 4.41 -2.60
CA TYR A 21 -2.35 3.72 -2.01
C TYR A 21 -3.55 4.66 -1.79
N LEU A 22 -3.31 5.86 -1.26
CA LEU A 22 -4.36 6.87 -1.10
C LEU A 22 -4.92 7.34 -2.44
N ALA A 23 -4.06 7.51 -3.45
CA ALA A 23 -4.50 7.84 -4.80
C ALA A 23 -5.36 6.73 -5.40
N ALA A 24 -4.97 5.46 -5.25
CA ALA A 24 -5.75 4.32 -5.71
C ALA A 24 -7.12 4.23 -5.02
N LEU A 25 -7.18 4.48 -3.70
CA LEU A 25 -8.46 4.55 -2.96
C LEU A 25 -9.34 5.70 -3.45
N ALA A 26 -8.75 6.89 -3.69
CA ALA A 26 -9.48 8.02 -4.23
C ALA A 26 -10.04 7.71 -5.62
N LEU A 27 -9.24 7.12 -6.51
CA LEU A 27 -9.68 6.69 -7.84
C LEU A 27 -10.80 5.65 -7.76
N LEU A 28 -10.68 4.67 -6.85
CA LEU A 28 -11.74 3.68 -6.62
C LEU A 28 -13.05 4.34 -6.19
N ILE A 29 -13.01 5.27 -5.24
CA ILE A 29 -14.21 5.98 -4.76
C ILE A 29 -14.81 6.82 -5.88
N ILE A 30 -13.99 7.57 -6.62
CA ILE A 30 -14.44 8.41 -7.73
C ILE A 30 -15.09 7.56 -8.82
N GLY A 31 -14.41 6.49 -9.26
CA GLY A 31 -14.90 5.59 -10.29
C GLY A 31 -16.15 4.81 -9.85
N THR A 32 -16.23 4.37 -8.61
CA THR A 32 -17.38 3.60 -8.10
C THR A 32 -18.64 4.47 -7.98
N PHE A 33 -18.52 5.70 -7.49
CA PHE A 33 -19.67 6.57 -7.25
C PHE A 33 -19.93 7.57 -8.39
N GLY A 34 -19.11 7.58 -9.45
CA GLY A 34 -19.23 8.55 -10.54
C GLY A 34 -19.05 10.00 -10.06
N LEU A 35 -18.14 10.22 -9.10
CA LEU A 35 -17.91 11.56 -8.55
C LEU A 35 -17.40 12.51 -9.65
N PHE A 36 -17.68 13.80 -9.49
CA PHE A 36 -17.29 14.84 -10.44
C PHE A 36 -17.95 14.74 -11.83
N GLY A 37 -19.08 14.02 -11.94
CA GLY A 37 -19.79 13.84 -13.21
C GLY A 37 -19.11 12.84 -14.15
N GLN A 38 -18.16 12.05 -13.64
CA GLN A 38 -17.56 10.94 -14.36
C GLN A 38 -18.55 9.77 -14.48
N GLU A 39 -18.52 9.05 -15.59
CA GLU A 39 -19.19 7.75 -15.68
C GLU A 39 -18.60 6.76 -14.67
N GLN A 40 -19.47 5.87 -14.15
CA GLN A 40 -19.02 4.83 -13.22
C GLN A 40 -18.01 3.92 -13.92
N ASP A 41 -16.84 3.77 -13.30
CA ASP A 41 -15.73 2.97 -13.82
C ASP A 41 -15.34 1.86 -12.82
N PRO A 42 -15.78 0.62 -13.07
CA PRO A 42 -15.39 -0.54 -12.26
C PRO A 42 -13.89 -0.86 -12.31
N LEU A 43 -13.17 -0.45 -13.37
CA LEU A 43 -11.74 -0.72 -13.52
C LEU A 43 -10.86 0.15 -12.63
N SER A 44 -11.43 1.17 -11.99
CA SER A 44 -10.73 1.98 -10.97
C SER A 44 -10.15 1.14 -9.83
N ALA A 45 -10.72 -0.03 -9.52
CA ALA A 45 -10.18 -0.98 -8.54
C ALA A 45 -8.82 -1.57 -8.95
N VAL A 46 -8.47 -1.61 -10.24
CA VAL A 46 -7.23 -2.23 -10.74
C VAL A 46 -5.97 -1.61 -10.14
N PHE A 47 -6.01 -0.32 -9.77
CA PHE A 47 -4.88 0.37 -9.16
C PHE A 47 -4.49 -0.15 -7.77
N LEU A 48 -5.41 -0.82 -7.06
CA LEU A 48 -5.11 -1.48 -5.78
C LEU A 48 -4.45 -2.85 -5.97
N LEU A 49 -4.62 -3.47 -7.13
CA LEU A 49 -4.13 -4.82 -7.41
C LEU A 49 -2.61 -4.97 -7.27
N PRO A 50 -1.77 -4.15 -7.94
CA PRO A 50 -0.32 -4.25 -7.81
C PRO A 50 0.16 -3.85 -6.41
N LEU A 51 -0.55 -2.94 -5.73
CA LEU A 51 -0.21 -2.51 -4.38
C LEU A 51 -0.44 -3.64 -3.38
N GLY A 52 -1.53 -4.40 -3.48
CA GLY A 52 -1.84 -5.47 -2.54
C GLY A 52 -1.05 -6.78 -2.75
N LEU A 53 -0.19 -6.87 -3.77
CA LEU A 53 0.65 -8.06 -3.98
C LEU A 53 1.75 -8.17 -2.91
N PRO A 54 2.19 -9.39 -2.58
CA PRO A 54 1.64 -10.69 -2.99
C PRO A 54 0.40 -11.12 -2.19
N TRP A 55 -0.01 -10.33 -1.20
CA TRP A 55 -1.05 -10.70 -0.23
C TRP A 55 -2.43 -10.92 -0.86
N ASN A 56 -2.74 -10.24 -1.97
CA ASN A 56 -3.93 -10.54 -2.79
C ASN A 56 -3.98 -12.01 -3.22
N ILE A 57 -2.87 -12.54 -3.72
CA ILE A 57 -2.77 -13.95 -4.16
C ILE A 57 -2.90 -14.88 -2.94
N LEU A 58 -2.34 -14.50 -1.80
CA LEU A 58 -2.43 -15.30 -0.60
C LEU A 58 -3.86 -15.35 -0.05
N ALA A 59 -4.55 -14.20 0.01
CA ALA A 59 -5.95 -14.11 0.45
C ALA A 59 -6.87 -14.97 -0.45
N ASP A 60 -6.68 -14.89 -1.76
CA ASP A 60 -7.39 -15.71 -2.75
C ASP A 60 -7.15 -17.21 -2.52
N ARG A 61 -5.89 -17.63 -2.36
CA ARG A 61 -5.54 -19.04 -2.08
C ARG A 61 -6.06 -19.55 -0.73
N MET A 62 -6.28 -18.67 0.23
CA MET A 62 -6.85 -19.02 1.53
C MET A 62 -8.39 -19.06 1.49
N GLY A 63 -9.02 -18.77 0.35
CA GLY A 63 -10.47 -18.72 0.21
C GLY A 63 -11.09 -17.52 0.94
N VAL A 64 -10.35 -16.43 1.12
CA VAL A 64 -10.88 -15.21 1.74
C VAL A 64 -11.66 -14.43 0.68
N GLU A 65 -12.99 -14.55 0.74
CA GLU A 65 -13.88 -13.93 -0.23
C GLU A 65 -14.19 -12.45 0.07
N GLY A 66 -14.68 -11.75 -0.94
CA GLY A 66 -15.14 -10.35 -0.86
C GLY A 66 -14.11 -9.31 -1.30
N VAL A 67 -14.55 -8.05 -1.32
CA VAL A 67 -13.72 -6.91 -1.77
C VAL A 67 -12.76 -6.40 -0.69
N MET A 68 -13.10 -6.63 0.58
CA MET A 68 -12.33 -6.11 1.72
C MET A 68 -10.87 -6.60 1.75
N PRO A 69 -10.55 -7.88 1.50
CA PRO A 69 -9.16 -8.33 1.44
C PRO A 69 -8.34 -7.51 0.43
N PHE A 70 -8.88 -7.31 -0.77
CA PHE A 70 -8.21 -6.55 -1.83
C PHE A 70 -7.97 -5.07 -1.47
N VAL A 71 -8.90 -4.45 -0.73
CA VAL A 71 -8.76 -3.07 -0.24
C VAL A 71 -7.74 -2.98 0.90
N LEU A 72 -7.65 -4.01 1.74
CA LEU A 72 -6.85 -4.01 2.98
C LEU A 72 -5.43 -4.56 2.81
N THR A 73 -5.18 -5.45 1.84
CA THR A 73 -3.87 -6.06 1.60
C THR A 73 -2.72 -5.06 1.36
N PRO A 74 -2.90 -3.87 0.75
CA PRO A 74 -1.81 -2.89 0.67
C PRO A 74 -1.32 -2.40 2.04
N LEU A 75 -2.18 -2.44 3.08
CA LEU A 75 -1.79 -2.07 4.44
C LEU A 75 -0.73 -3.01 5.02
N LEU A 76 -0.69 -4.27 4.59
CA LEU A 76 0.34 -5.22 5.02
C LEU A 76 1.73 -4.78 4.55
N ASN A 77 1.85 -4.29 3.31
CA ASN A 77 3.11 -3.76 2.79
C ASN A 77 3.56 -2.52 3.57
N ILE A 78 2.63 -1.62 3.89
CA ILE A 78 2.89 -0.44 4.75
C ILE A 78 3.39 -0.89 6.12
N ALA A 79 2.70 -1.85 6.75
CA ALA A 79 3.05 -2.37 8.08
C ALA A 79 4.45 -2.98 8.11
N ILE A 80 4.82 -3.76 7.08
CA ILE A 80 6.14 -4.38 6.96
C ILE A 80 7.23 -3.33 6.83
N VAL A 81 7.11 -2.40 5.88
CA VAL A 81 8.13 -1.36 5.64
C VAL A 81 8.27 -0.46 6.85
N TRP A 82 7.16 -0.04 7.46
CA TRP A 82 7.15 0.77 8.67
C TRP A 82 7.80 0.04 9.86
N GLY A 83 7.45 -1.23 10.07
CA GLY A 83 8.04 -2.07 11.12
C GLY A 83 9.55 -2.22 10.97
N LEU A 84 10.03 -2.51 9.75
CA LEU A 84 11.46 -2.61 9.43
C LEU A 84 12.18 -1.27 9.67
N TRP A 85 11.61 -0.15 9.22
CA TRP A 85 12.17 1.17 9.44
C TRP A 85 12.28 1.51 10.93
N ARG A 86 11.22 1.25 11.71
CA ARG A 86 11.17 1.44 13.16
C ARG A 86 12.26 0.61 13.85
N TRP A 87 12.41 -0.65 13.48
CA TRP A 87 13.40 -1.56 14.04
C TRP A 87 14.83 -1.13 13.74
N VAL A 88 15.15 -0.79 12.49
CA VAL A 88 16.49 -0.32 12.10
C VAL A 88 16.83 1.00 12.79
N LYS A 89 15.87 1.93 12.88
CA LYS A 89 16.04 3.21 13.59
C LYS A 89 16.35 2.97 15.07
N GLY A 90 15.63 2.06 15.73
CA GLY A 90 15.86 1.71 17.14
C GLY A 90 17.25 1.14 17.38
N ARG A 91 17.72 0.21 16.53
CA ARG A 91 19.06 -0.38 16.67
C ARG A 91 20.19 0.63 16.49
N ARG A 92 20.03 1.61 15.60
CA ARG A 92 21.04 2.68 15.40
C ARG A 92 21.11 3.69 16.55
N ALA A 93 20.03 3.84 17.32
CA ALA A 93 20.01 4.75 18.47
C ALA A 93 20.63 4.13 19.74
N ALA A 94 20.78 2.80 19.76
CA ALA A 94 21.40 2.05 20.85
C ALA A 94 22.90 1.76 20.63
N GLN A 95 23.44 2.19 19.48
CA GLN A 95 24.87 2.17 19.15
C GLN A 95 25.46 3.57 19.36
#